data_AF-A0A8T3LG91-F1
#
_entry.id   AF-A0A8T3LG91-F1
#
_cell.length_a   1.000
_cell.length_b   1.000
_cell.length_c   1.000
_cell.angle_alpha   90.00
_cell.angle_beta   90.00
_cell.angle_gamma   90.00
#
_symmetry.space_group_name_H-M   'P 1'
#
loop_
_entity.id
_entity.type
_entity.pdbx_description
1 polymer ?
#
loop_
_entity_poly.entity_id
_entity_poly.type
_entity_poly.pdbx_seq_one_letter_code
_entity_poly.pdbx_strand_id
1 'polypeptide(L)'
;MLIDLVLPYPPTVNTYWRRRGSTYFISEEGKRYRRAVALIVRQQRLKLSLSGRLAIKVIAEPPDKRRRDLDNILKAPLDALTHAG
;
A
#
# COMPACT_ATOMS: atom_id res chain seq x y z
N MET A 1 7.43 -16.63 10.06
CA MET A 1 6.67 -15.64 10.85
C MET A 1 5.47 -15.23 10.03
N LEU A 2 4.30 -15.14 10.65
CA LEU A 2 3.08 -14.66 10.02
C LEU A 2 2.76 -13.27 10.59
N ILE A 3 2.50 -12.30 9.71
CA ILE A 3 2.18 -10.91 10.06
C ILE A 3 0.84 -10.58 9.45
N ASP A 4 -0.10 -10.14 10.29
CA ASP A 4 -1.43 -9.72 9.86
C ASP A 4 -1.57 -8.20 10.03
N LEU A 5 -1.81 -7.52 8.91
CA LEU A 5 -1.99 -6.07 8.84
C LEU A 5 -3.36 -5.75 8.27
N VAL A 6 -4.11 -4.91 8.97
CA VAL A 6 -5.32 -4.27 8.44
C VAL A 6 -4.91 -2.89 7.94
N LEU A 7 -5.00 -2.66 6.64
CA LEU A 7 -4.63 -1.41 6.00
C LEU A 7 -5.89 -0.65 5.56
N PRO A 8 -5.86 0.69 5.51
CA PRO A 8 -6.92 1.45 4.87
C PRO A 8 -7.05 1.04 3.40
N TYR A 9 -8.25 1.19 2.83
CA TYR A 9 -8.44 0.89 1.42
C TYR A 9 -7.58 1.84 0.56
N PRO A 10 -6.78 1.32 -0.40
CA PRO A 10 -5.85 2.17 -1.14
C PRO A 10 -6.58 3.14 -2.07
N PRO A 11 -6.00 4.34 -2.31
CA PRO A 11 -6.46 5.18 -3.40
C PRO A 11 -6.21 4.48 -4.73
N THR A 12 -6.93 4.90 -5.78
CA THR A 12 -6.71 4.33 -7.13
C THR A 12 -5.28 4.56 -7.60
N VAL A 13 -4.76 3.72 -8.50
CA VAL A 13 -3.43 3.88 -9.09
C VAL A 13 -3.23 5.27 -9.69
N ASN A 14 -4.23 5.77 -10.41
CA ASN A 14 -4.17 7.11 -11.00
C ASN A 14 -4.19 8.23 -9.95
N THR A 15 -4.81 7.99 -8.79
CA THR A 15 -4.75 8.92 -7.66
C THR A 15 -3.39 8.85 -6.96
N TYR A 16 -2.81 7.66 -6.82
CA TYR A 16 -1.58 7.42 -6.10
C TYR A 16 -0.34 7.92 -6.85
N TRP A 17 -0.20 7.53 -8.12
CA TRP A 17 0.88 7.99 -9.00
C TRP A 17 0.39 9.09 -9.94
N ARG A 18 1.19 10.14 -10.07
CA ARG A 18 1.00 11.22 -11.03
C ARG A 18 2.20 11.31 -11.94
N ARG A 19 2.01 11.98 -13.07
CA ARG A 19 3.06 12.18 -14.07
C ARG A 19 3.25 13.66 -14.35
N ARG A 20 4.50 14.10 -14.43
CA ARG A 20 4.89 15.41 -14.94
C ARG A 20 5.92 15.20 -16.03
N GLY A 21 5.54 15.45 -17.29
CA GLY A 21 6.35 15.10 -18.45
C GLY A 21 6.57 13.59 -18.55
N SER A 22 7.83 13.15 -18.56
CA SER A 22 8.23 11.73 -18.54
C SER A 22 8.36 11.14 -17.13
N THR A 23 8.28 11.96 -16.08
CA THR A 23 8.56 11.52 -14.70
C THR A 23 7.28 11.15 -13.97
N TYR A 24 7.25 9.95 -13.39
CA TYR A 24 6.23 9.53 -12.45
C TYR A 24 6.65 9.87 -11.01
N PHE A 25 5.69 10.31 -10.21
CA PHE A 25 5.89 10.64 -8.81
C PHE A 25 4.63 10.33 -8.00
N ILE A 26 4.77 10.26 -6.68
CA ILE A 26 3.67 9.95 -5.77
C ILE A 26 2.94 11.23 -5.43
N SER A 27 1.62 11.21 -5.57
CA SER A 27 0.75 12.32 -5.21
C SER A 27 0.75 12.59 -3.71
N GLU A 28 0.23 13.74 -3.29
CA GLU A 28 0.01 14.02 -1.88
C GLU A 28 -0.91 12.99 -1.21
N GLU A 29 -1.91 12.49 -1.94
CA GLU A 29 -2.81 11.44 -1.46
C GLU A 29 -2.07 10.10 -1.28
N GLY A 30 -1.19 9.75 -2.22
CA GLY A 30 -0.33 8.58 -2.09
C GLY A 30 0.64 8.69 -0.92
N LYS A 31 1.21 9.89 -0.69
CA LYS A 31 2.06 10.16 0.48
C LYS A 31 1.27 10.06 1.79
N ARG A 32 0.01 10.53 1.83
CA ARG A 32 -0.89 10.37 2.99
C ARG A 32 -1.14 8.89 3.28
N TYR A 33 -1.45 8.11 2.24
CA TYR A 33 -1.63 6.68 2.35
C TYR A 33 -0.38 5.99 2.92
N ARG A 34 0.82 6.29 2.37
CA ARG A 34 2.09 5.79 2.89
C ARG A 34 2.28 6.08 4.38
N ARG A 35 2.01 7.32 4.80
CA ARG A 35 2.11 7.70 6.21
C ARG A 35 1.15 6.90 7.10
N ALA A 36 -0.08 6.68 6.65
CA ALA A 36 -1.06 5.87 7.38
C ALA A 36 -0.59 4.42 7.54
N VAL A 37 -0.10 3.80 6.46
CA VAL A 37 0.45 2.43 6.50
C VAL A 37 1.67 2.36 7.42
N ALA A 38 2.61 3.29 7.32
CA ALA A 38 3.79 3.33 8.17
C ALA A 38 3.43 3.48 9.66
N LEU A 39 2.40 4.25 9.98
CA LEU A 39 1.90 4.38 11.35
C LEU A 39 1.38 3.04 11.89
N ILE A 40 0.57 2.32 11.09
CA ILE A 40 0.02 1.00 11.48
C ILE A 40 1.14 -0.01 11.72
N VAL A 41 2.11 -0.09 10.81
CA VAL A 41 3.28 -0.96 10.95
C VAL A 41 4.05 -0.67 12.24
N ARG A 42 4.32 0.61 12.52
CA ARG A 42 5.03 1.03 13.74
C ARG A 42 4.22 0.73 15.00
N GLN A 43 2.90 0.89 14.99
CA GLN A 43 2.02 0.61 16.12
C GLN A 43 2.04 -0.88 16.49
N GLN A 44 2.11 -1.78 15.51
CA GLN A 44 2.27 -3.20 15.75
C GLN A 44 3.67 -3.59 16.25
N ARG A 45 4.57 -2.62 16.47
CA ARG A 45 5.99 -2.82 16.84
C ARG A 45 6.71 -3.79 15.90
N LEU A 46 6.24 -3.88 14.66
CA LEU A 46 6.85 -4.71 13.64
C LEU A 46 8.11 -4.03 13.13
N LYS A 47 9.22 -4.77 13.15
CA LYS A 47 10.37 -4.44 12.31
C LYS A 47 10.16 -5.14 10.98
N LEU A 48 9.64 -4.41 9.99
CA LEU A 48 9.44 -4.93 8.62
C LEU A 48 10.74 -5.07 7.80
N SER A 49 11.90 -4.96 8.44
CA SER A 49 13.21 -5.35 7.90
C SER A 49 13.33 -6.88 7.77
N LEU A 50 12.43 -7.48 6.99
CA LEU A 50 12.38 -8.91 6.69
C LEU A 50 13.35 -9.21 5.56
N SER A 51 14.16 -10.25 5.72
CA SER A 51 15.05 -10.74 4.68
C SER A 51 14.53 -12.05 4.07
N GLY A 52 14.86 -12.29 2.80
CA GLY A 52 14.48 -13.50 2.06
C GLY A 52 13.18 -13.37 1.28
N ARG A 53 12.70 -14.50 0.75
CA ARG A 53 11.47 -14.56 -0.05
C ARG A 53 10.25 -14.48 0.86
N LEU A 54 9.34 -13.56 0.53
CA LEU A 54 8.08 -13.37 1.24
C LEU A 54 6.91 -13.91 0.42
N ALA A 55 5.94 -14.51 1.12
CA ALA A 55 4.63 -14.79 0.56
C ALA A 55 3.64 -13.78 1.15
N ILE A 56 2.86 -13.13 0.29
CA ILE A 56 1.86 -12.13 0.69
C ILE A 56 0.49 -12.64 0.28
N LYS A 57 -0.43 -12.69 1.24
CA LYS A 57 -1.85 -12.94 0.99
C LYS A 57 -2.60 -11.63 1.24
N VAL A 58 -3.36 -11.19 0.24
CA VAL A 58 -4.19 -9.99 0.36
C VAL A 58 -5.65 -10.39 0.33
N ILE A 59 -6.40 -9.99 1.35
CA ILE A 59 -7.85 -10.06 1.39
C ILE A 59 -8.35 -8.64 1.10
N ALA A 60 -8.95 -8.44 -0.06
CA ALA A 60 -9.49 -7.14 -0.46
C ALA A 60 -10.98 -7.08 -0.14
N GLU A 61 -11.38 -6.13 0.70
CA GLU A 61 -12.78 -5.81 1.00
C GLU A 61 -13.12 -4.46 0.32
N PRO A 62 -13.74 -4.46 -0.88
CA PRO A 62 -14.02 -3.23 -1.60
C PRO A 62 -14.99 -2.33 -0.83
N PRO A 63 -14.77 -0.99 -0.82
CA PRO A 63 -15.62 -0.07 -0.07
C PRO A 63 -16.99 0.15 -0.75
N ASP A 64 -17.15 -0.31 -1.99
CA ASP A 64 -18.38 -0.18 -2.76
C ASP A 64 -18.42 -1.22 -3.89
N LYS A 65 -19.54 -1.27 -4.63
CA LYS A 65 -19.81 -2.25 -5.70
C LYS A 65 -19.18 -1.91 -7.06
N ARG A 66 -18.32 -0.88 -7.16
CA ARG A 66 -17.68 -0.54 -8.44
C ARG A 66 -16.73 -1.66 -8.87
N ARG A 67 -16.72 -1.93 -10.19
CA ARG A 67 -15.73 -2.82 -10.81
C ARG A 67 -14.32 -2.23 -10.61
N ARG A 68 -13.39 -3.07 -10.19
CA ARG A 68 -11.99 -2.71 -9.95
C ARG A 68 -11.09 -3.84 -10.42
N ASP A 69 -9.93 -3.46 -10.92
CA ASP A 69 -8.88 -4.42 -11.24
C ASP A 69 -8.11 -4.75 -9.96
N LEU A 70 -7.87 -6.04 -9.71
CA LEU A 70 -7.21 -6.50 -8.48
C LEU A 70 -5.75 -6.06 -8.42
N ASP A 71 -5.06 -6.03 -9.57
CA ASP A 71 -3.68 -5.56 -9.69
C ASP A 71 -3.53 -4.09 -9.24
N ASN A 72 -4.52 -3.26 -9.55
CA ASN A 72 -4.56 -1.86 -9.12
C ASN A 72 -4.68 -1.72 -7.59
N ILE A 73 -5.37 -2.67 -6.93
CA ILE A 73 -5.48 -2.72 -5.46
C ILE A 73 -4.13 -3.10 -4.84
N LEU A 74 -3.33 -3.96 -5.48
CA LEU A 74 -2.07 -4.46 -4.92
C LEU A 74 -0.94 -3.45 -4.96
N LYS A 75 -0.86 -2.62 -6.01
CA LYS A 75 0.30 -1.73 -6.21
C LYS A 75 0.56 -0.78 -5.05
N ALA A 76 -0.48 -0.08 -4.56
CA ALA A 76 -0.31 0.96 -3.54
C ALA A 76 0.03 0.39 -2.14
N PRO A 77 -0.63 -0.68 -1.64
CA PRO A 77 -0.23 -1.36 -0.42
C PRO A 77 1.21 -1.87 -0.45
N LEU A 78 1.64 -2.53 -1.54
CA LEU A 78 3.01 -3.08 -1.62
C LEU A 78 4.07 -1.98 -1.58
N ASP A 79 3.85 -0.89 -2.32
CA ASP A 79 4.71 0.29 -2.29
C ASP A 79 4.75 0.95 -0.90
N ALA A 80 3.60 1.08 -0.24
CA ALA A 80 3.52 1.67 1.09
C ALA A 80 4.14 0.80 2.19
N LEU A 81 3.99 -0.53 2.11
CA LEU A 81 4.65 -1.48 3.02
C LEU A 81 6.17 -1.43 2.85
N THR A 82 6.65 -1.34 1.61
CA THR A 82 8.09 -1.18 1.33
C THR A 82 8.63 0.13 1.92
N HIS A 83 7.84 1.19 1.89
CA HIS A 83 8.22 2.48 2.47
C HIS A 83 8.15 2.51 4.01
N ALA A 84 7.36 1.64 4.63
CA ALA A 84 7.08 1.64 6.06
C ALA A 84 8.23 1.10 6.93
N GLY A 85 9.16 0.33 6.36
CA GLY A 85 10.32 -0.21 7.07
C GLY A 85 10.88 -1.45 6.43
#